data_AF-A0A950FCK1-F1
#
_entry.id   AF-A0A950FCK1-F1
#
_cell.length_a   1.000
_cell.length_b   1.000
_cell.length_c   1.000
_cell.angle_alpha   90.00
_cell.angle_beta   90.00
_cell.angle_gamma   90.00
#
_symmetry.space_group_name_H-M   'P 1'
#
loop_
_entity.id
_entity.type
_entity.pdbx_description
1 polymer ?
#
loop_
_entity_poly.entity_id
_entity_poly.type
_entity_poly.pdbx_seq_one_letter_code
_entity_poly.pdbx_strand_id
1 'polypeptide(L)' 'MYRTVIVLVAAEGESVEIEVTTFVPDDETWNDEPLFLRLFNCLDRVRFAVDPAADTFYFGKP' A
#
# COMPACT_ATOMS: atom_id res chain seq x y z
N MET A 1 16.33 -5.36 -0.62
CA MET A 1 15.61 -4.09 -0.87
C MET A 1 15.37 -4.01 -2.36
N TYR A 2 14.11 -3.90 -2.78
CA TYR A 2 13.73 -4.00 -4.19
C TYR A 2 12.83 -2.82 -4.57
N ARG A 3 13.08 -2.23 -5.73
CA ARG A 3 12.16 -1.28 -6.36
C ARG A 3 11.10 -2.09 -7.09
N THR A 4 9.84 -1.89 -6.76
CA THR A 4 8.73 -2.64 -7.34
C THR A 4 7.51 -1.74 -7.48
N VAL A 5 6.57 -2.17 -8.31
CA VAL A 5 5.23 -1.59 -8.40
C VAL A 5 4.31 -2.41 -7.51
N ILE A 6 3.57 -1.74 -6.64
CA ILE A 6 2.43 -2.34 -5.92
C ILE A 6 1.13 -1.74 -6.45
N VAL A 7 0.07 -2.53 -6.38
CA VAL A 7 -1.27 -2.12 -6.80
C VAL A 7 -2.16 -1.99 -5.56
N LEU A 8 -2.64 -0.78 -5.30
CA LEU A 8 -3.72 -0.56 -4.35
C LEU A 8 -5.02 -0.90 -5.06
N VAL A 9 -5.57 -2.08 -4.75
CA VAL A 9 -6.78 -2.60 -5.38
C VAL A 9 -8.00 -1.88 -4.81
N ALA A 10 -8.78 -1.27 -5.70
CA ALA A 10 -10.00 -0.56 -5.31
C ALA A 10 -11.20 -1.51 -5.33
N ALA A 11 -12.00 -1.50 -4.26
CA ALA A 11 -13.31 -2.17 -4.27
C ALA A 11 -14.30 -1.44 -5.18
N GLU A 12 -14.19 -0.11 -5.26
CA GLU A 12 -14.99 0.76 -6.12
C GLU A 12 -14.08 1.76 -6.84
N GLY A 13 -14.34 2.00 -8.13
CA GLY A 13 -13.53 2.90 -8.96
C GLY A 13 -12.28 2.25 -9.55
N GLU A 14 -11.23 3.05 -9.74
CA GLU A 14 -9.98 2.61 -10.39
C GLU A 14 -8.90 2.28 -9.36
N SER A 15 -8.24 1.14 -9.56
CA SER A 15 -7.05 0.77 -8.77
C SER A 15 -5.87 1.69 -9.09
N VAL A 16 -4.97 1.85 -8.13
CA VAL A 16 -3.81 2.75 -8.27
C VAL A 16 -2.52 1.95 -8.20
N GLU A 17 -1.69 2.10 -9.22
CA GLU A 17 -0.32 1.60 -9.23
C GLU A 17 0.61 2.64 -8.62
N ILE A 18 1.43 2.21 -7.65
CA ILE A 18 2.47 3.05 -7.05
C ILE A 18 3.81 2.33 -7.07
N GLU A 19 4.83 3.07 -7.50
CA GLU A 19 6.19 2.61 -7.45
C GLU A 19 6.79 2.87 -6.07
N VAL A 20 7.22 1.79 -5.41
CA VAL A 20 7.69 1.82 -4.02
C VAL A 20 9.01 1.06 -3.89
N THR A 21 9.70 1.30 -2.78
CA THR A 21 10.81 0.44 -2.38
C THR A 21 10.38 -0.46 -1.24
N THR A 22 10.46 -1.77 -1.47
CA THR A 22 10.04 -2.80 -0.53
C THR A 22 11.24 -3.54 0.09
N PHE A 23 11.04 -4.04 1.30
CA PHE A 23 11.93 -4.95 1.99
C PHE A 23 11.23 -6.30 2.05
N VAL A 24 11.63 -7.20 1.15
CA VAL A 24 11.18 -8.59 1.14
C VAL A 24 12.25 -9.40 1.88
N PRO A 25 11.93 -10.03 3.02
CA PRO A 25 12.84 -10.95 3.69
C PRO A 25 12.95 -12.26 2.90
N ASP A 26 14.13 -12.89 2.92
CA ASP A 26 14.43 -14.10 2.16
C ASP A 26 13.96 -15.41 2.84
N ASP A 27 13.28 -15.31 3.98
CA ASP A 27 12.90 -16.46 4.81
C ASP A 27 11.46 -16.93 4.53
N GLU A 28 11.27 -18.23 4.31
CA GLU A 28 9.95 -18.85 4.03
C GLU A 28 8.96 -18.68 5.19
N THR A 29 9.44 -18.30 6.37
CA THR A 29 8.65 -18.06 7.58
C THR A 29 7.87 -16.75 7.60
N TRP A 30 8.10 -15.84 6.64
CA TRP A 30 7.46 -14.51 6.65
C TRP A 30 5.96 -14.51 6.28
N ASN A 31 5.42 -15.63 5.79
CA ASN A 31 4.03 -15.70 5.33
C ASN A 31 2.98 -15.37 6.41
N ASP A 32 3.32 -15.48 7.70
CA ASP A 32 2.40 -15.23 8.81
C ASP A 32 2.55 -13.83 9.44
N GLU A 33 3.50 -13.01 8.98
CA GLU A 33 3.73 -11.68 9.53
C GLU A 33 2.91 -10.60 8.79
N PRO A 34 2.37 -9.59 9.51
CA PRO A 34 1.58 -8.55 8.89
C PRO A 34 2.42 -7.66 7.95
N LEU A 35 1.83 -7.34 6.80
CA LEU A 35 2.37 -6.35 5.86
C LEU A 35 2.06 -4.94 6.33
N PHE A 36 3.08 -4.07 6.39
CA PHE A 36 2.91 -2.68 6.77
C PHE A 36 3.19 -1.75 5.59
N LEU A 37 2.17 -0.99 5.18
CA LEU A 37 2.33 0.16 4.30
C LEU A 37 2.72 1.38 5.14
N ARG A 38 3.96 1.87 4.97
CA ARG A 38 4.45 3.01 5.73
C ARG A 38 3.97 4.33 5.15
N LEU A 39 3.73 5.32 6.02
CA LEU A 39 3.42 6.68 5.56
C LEU A 39 4.56 7.23 4.71
N PHE A 40 5.78 7.24 5.26
CA PHE A 40 6.95 7.69 4.52
C PHE A 40 7.42 6.65 3.50
N ASN A 41 7.75 7.12 2.29
CA ASN A 41 8.21 6.35 1.14
C ASN A 41 7.20 5.39 0.49
N CYS A 42 5.94 5.40 0.92
CA CYS A 42 4.87 4.61 0.31
C CYS A 42 3.56 5.42 0.24
N LEU A 43 2.87 5.66 1.36
CA LEU A 43 1.58 6.36 1.31
C LEU A 43 1.71 7.88 1.09
N ASP A 44 2.87 8.47 1.35
CA ASP A 44 3.20 9.87 1.01
C ASP A 44 3.24 10.13 -0.51
N ARG A 45 3.22 9.08 -1.34
CA ARG A 45 3.16 9.15 -2.80
C ARG A 45 1.75 9.06 -3.37
N VAL A 46 0.73 8.88 -2.53
CA VAL A 46 -0.68 8.80 -2.92
C VAL A 46 -1.50 9.79 -2.10
N ARG A 47 -2.55 10.36 -2.71
CA ARG A 47 -3.56 11.07 -1.93
C ARG A 47 -4.45 10.03 -1.31
N PHE A 48 -4.69 10.13 0.01
CA PHE A 48 -5.56 9.20 0.70
C PHE A 48 -6.40 9.91 1.76
N ALA A 49 -7.52 9.29 2.13
CA ALA A 49 -8.37 9.70 3.23
C ALA A 49 -8.92 8.45 3.93
N VAL A 50 -9.26 8.58 5.21
CA VAL A 50 -9.83 7.49 6.00
C VAL A 50 -11.13 7.97 6.61
N ASP A 51 -12.21 7.22 6.38
CA ASP A 51 -13.46 7.36 7.11
C ASP A 51 -13.56 6.22 8.14
N PRO A 52 -13.29 6.49 9.43
CA PRO A 52 -13.36 5.46 10.47
C PRO A 52 -14.80 5.08 10.83
N ALA A 53 -15.81 5.91 10.50
CA ALA A 53 -17.21 5.57 10.79
C ALA A 53 -17.74 4.51 9.81
N ALA A 54 -17.25 4.56 8.56
CA ALA A 54 -17.58 3.61 7.51
C ALA A 54 -16.53 2.49 7.32
N ASP A 55 -15.46 2.48 8.13
CA ASP A 55 -14.29 1.60 7.96
C ASP A 55 -13.75 1.61 6.51
N THR A 56 -13.69 2.80 5.91
CA THR A 56 -13.35 2.97 4.48
C THR A 56 -12.03 3.72 4.31
N PHE A 57 -11.17 3.15 3.46
CA PHE A 57 -9.91 3.77 3.03
C PHE A 57 -10.03 4.25 1.58
N TYR A 58 -9.94 5.56 1.37
CA TYR A 58 -9.96 6.18 0.05
C TYR A 58 -8.54 6.49 -0.40
N PHE A 59 -8.26 6.30 -1.69
CA PHE A 59 -6.96 6.60 -2.27
C PHE A 59 -7.08 7.05 -3.73
N GLY A 60 -6.08 7.77 -4.20
CA GLY A 60 -6.03 8.29 -5.57
C GLY A 60 -4.65 8.80 -5.95
N LYS A 61 -4.44 9.00 -7.25
CA LYS A 61 -3.20 9.58 -7.77
C LYS A 61 -3.06 11.05 -7.29
N PRO A 62 -1.81 11.53 -7.08
CA PRO A 62 -1.53 12.94 -6.84
C PRO A 62 -2.05 13.87 -7.92
#